data_AF-A0A6B3DWB1-F1
#
_entry.id   AF-A0A6B3DWB1-F1
#
_cell.length_a   1.000
_cell.length_b   1.000
_cell.length_c   1.000
_cell.angle_alpha   90.00
_cell.angle_beta   90.00
_cell.angle_gamma   90.00
#
_symmetry.space_group_name_H-M   'P 1'
#
loop_
_entity.id
_entity.type
_entity.pdbx_description
1 polymer ?
#
loop_
_entity_poly.entity_id
_entity_poly.type
_entity_poly.pdbx_seq_one_letter_code
_entity_poly.pdbx_strand_id
1 'polypeptide(L)'
;MRAEPERDTVSRYVDEASAQKATDGVVLMRQKEIEAWLARNRSRKLELEAHFDDHTGLSLSRANFVQGAPPEWVKGARVILKRDPSAEMGYRVLTSYPVP
;
A
#
# COMPACT_ATOMS: atom_id res chain seq x y z
N MET A 1 15.91 -5.20 18.43
CA MET A 1 14.72 -4.47 17.96
C MET A 1 14.10 -5.26 16.81
N ARG A 2 13.08 -6.08 17.07
CA ARG A 2 12.20 -6.66 16.03
C ARG A 2 10.79 -6.46 16.53
N ALA A 3 10.24 -5.29 16.25
CA ALA A 3 8.82 -5.05 16.44
C ALA A 3 8.08 -5.83 15.34
N GLU A 4 7.10 -6.63 15.74
CA GLU A 4 6.13 -7.35 14.88
C GLU A 4 6.60 -8.70 14.29
N PRO A 5 6.57 -9.79 15.10
CA PRO A 5 6.82 -11.17 14.65
C PRO A 5 5.72 -11.77 13.75
N GLU A 6 4.64 -11.04 13.46
CA GLU A 6 3.49 -11.50 12.65
C GLU A 6 3.54 -11.06 11.17
N ARG A 7 4.61 -10.37 10.73
CA ARG A 7 4.75 -10.02 9.31
C ARG A 7 5.21 -11.24 8.51
N ASP A 8 4.24 -11.98 8.00
CA ASP A 8 4.46 -13.17 7.17
C ASP A 8 4.83 -12.84 5.71
N THR A 9 4.92 -11.56 5.35
CA THR A 9 5.21 -11.13 3.99
C THR A 9 6.02 -9.84 3.96
N VAL A 10 6.97 -9.77 3.01
CA VAL A 10 7.70 -8.53 2.65
C VAL A 10 7.50 -8.30 1.17
N SER A 11 7.15 -7.08 0.78
CA SER A 11 6.92 -6.72 -0.62
C SER A 11 7.69 -5.46 -1.03
N ARG A 12 7.92 -5.32 -2.33
CA ARG A 12 8.58 -4.15 -2.92
C ARG A 12 8.04 -3.86 -4.31
N TYR A 13 7.90 -2.59 -4.64
CA TYR A 13 7.73 -2.16 -6.03
C TYR A 13 8.96 -2.53 -6.86
N VAL A 14 8.77 -2.70 -8.17
CA VAL A 14 9.88 -2.97 -9.10
C VAL A 14 10.79 -1.75 -9.25
N ASP A 15 10.21 -0.55 -9.28
CA ASP A 15 10.89 0.73 -9.39
C ASP A 15 10.01 1.87 -8.83
N GLU A 16 10.57 3.07 -8.77
CA GLU A 16 9.89 4.27 -8.28
C GLU A 16 8.70 4.66 -9.17
N ALA A 17 8.80 4.49 -10.49
CA ALA A 17 7.72 4.80 -11.43
C ALA A 17 6.48 3.92 -11.19
N SER A 18 6.69 2.63 -10.91
CA SER A 18 5.64 1.68 -10.57
C SER A 18 5.04 1.97 -9.20
N ALA A 19 5.86 2.39 -8.24
CA ALA A 19 5.39 2.85 -6.94
C ALA A 19 4.46 4.06 -7.08
N GLN A 20 4.85 5.05 -7.89
CA GLN A 20 4.06 6.25 -8.15
C GLN A 20 2.74 5.89 -8.88
N LYS A 21 2.81 5.15 -9.99
CA LYS A 21 1.64 4.71 -10.77
C LYS A 21 0.64 3.93 -9.89
N ALA A 22 1.13 2.99 -9.08
CA ALA A 22 0.26 2.19 -8.22
C ALA A 22 -0.35 3.02 -7.09
N THR A 23 0.42 3.92 -6.46
CA THR A 23 -0.07 4.80 -5.39
C THR A 23 -1.16 5.74 -5.92
N ASP A 24 -0.90 6.42 -7.04
CA ASP A 24 -1.86 7.33 -7.68
C ASP A 24 -3.10 6.57 -8.13
N GLY A 25 -2.92 5.37 -8.68
CA GLY A 25 -4.01 4.49 -9.06
C GLY A 25 -4.93 4.12 -7.89
N VAL A 26 -4.38 3.71 -6.75
CA VAL A 26 -5.17 3.40 -5.55
C VAL A 26 -5.92 4.65 -5.06
N VAL A 27 -5.24 5.80 -4.97
CA VAL A 27 -5.86 7.05 -4.53
C VAL A 27 -7.02 7.44 -5.46
N LEU A 28 -6.79 7.40 -6.77
CA LEU A 28 -7.81 7.74 -7.78
C LEU A 28 -9.02 6.80 -7.71
N MET A 29 -8.79 5.48 -7.63
CA MET A 29 -9.87 4.48 -7.56
C MET A 29 -10.66 4.56 -6.24
N ARG A 30 -10.05 5.09 -5.17
CA ARG A 30 -10.63 5.16 -3.82
C ARG A 30 -11.00 6.57 -3.38
N GLN A 31 -11.06 7.53 -4.30
CA GLN A 31 -11.32 8.94 -4.01
C GLN A 31 -12.56 9.19 -3.15
N LYS A 32 -13.68 8.51 -3.43
CA LYS A 32 -14.92 8.64 -2.64
C LYS A 32 -14.76 8.19 -1.19
N GLU A 33 -13.96 7.15 -0.97
CA GLU A 33 -13.68 6.63 0.38
C GLU A 33 -12.79 7.60 1.15
N ILE A 34 -11.81 8.21 0.48
CA ILE A 34 -10.95 9.26 1.03
C ILE A 34 -11.78 10.47 1.46
N GLU A 35 -12.68 10.96 0.60
CA GLU A 35 -13.56 12.09 0.92
C GLU A 35 -14.46 11.79 2.13
N ALA A 36 -15.10 10.62 2.13
CA ALA A 36 -15.95 10.19 3.25
C ALA A 36 -15.15 10.03 4.55
N TRP A 37 -13.91 9.51 4.44
CA TRP A 37 -13.01 9.45 5.58
C TRP A 37 -12.70 10.86 6.07
N LEU A 38 -12.17 11.77 5.24
CA LEU A 38 -11.81 13.14 5.61
C LEU A 38 -12.97 13.88 6.31
N ALA A 39 -14.21 13.71 5.83
CA ALA A 39 -15.40 14.30 6.46
C ALA A 39 -15.71 13.76 7.88
N ARG A 40 -15.27 12.55 8.22
CA ARG A 40 -15.54 11.89 9.52
C ARG A 40 -14.34 12.03 10.46
N ASN A 41 -14.45 12.73 11.58
CA ASN A 41 -13.33 12.95 12.51
C ASN A 41 -13.00 11.77 13.46
N ARG A 42 -13.01 10.52 12.99
CA ARG A 42 -12.86 9.33 13.87
C ARG A 42 -11.52 8.59 13.75
N SER A 43 -10.94 8.49 12.55
CA SER A 43 -9.66 7.79 12.35
C SER A 43 -8.57 8.70 11.78
N ARG A 44 -7.36 8.63 12.36
CA ARG A 44 -6.17 9.37 11.90
C ARG A 44 -5.52 8.77 10.65
N LYS A 45 -5.77 7.49 10.37
CA LYS A 45 -5.24 6.77 9.21
C LYS A 45 -6.36 6.15 8.38
N LEU A 46 -6.13 5.97 7.10
CA LEU A 46 -6.99 5.23 6.19
C LEU A 46 -6.14 4.24 5.41
N GLU A 47 -6.55 2.98 5.40
CA GLU A 47 -5.92 1.94 4.62
C GLU A 47 -6.77 1.69 3.39
N LEU A 48 -6.14 1.72 2.22
CA LEU A 48 -6.78 1.60 0.92
C LEU A 48 -6.04 0.56 0.10
N GLU A 49 -6.79 -0.19 -0.68
CA GLU A 49 -6.22 -1.23 -1.55
C GLU A 49 -6.90 -1.20 -2.91
N ALA A 50 -6.14 -1.44 -3.97
CA ALA A 50 -6.66 -1.69 -5.31
C ALA A 50 -5.81 -2.73 -6.03
N HIS A 51 -6.39 -3.36 -7.04
CA HIS A 51 -5.75 -4.32 -7.92
C HIS A 51 -5.69 -3.76 -9.34
N PHE A 52 -4.62 -4.09 -10.05
CA PHE A 52 -4.32 -3.60 -11.39
C PHE A 52 -4.19 -4.77 -12.38
N ASP A 53 -4.22 -4.47 -13.67
CA ASP A 53 -4.01 -5.49 -14.71
C ASP A 53 -2.53 -5.86 -14.86
N ASP A 54 -1.64 -4.89 -14.63
CA ASP A 54 -0.19 -5.05 -14.68
C ASP A 54 0.38 -5.45 -13.31
N HIS A 55 1.57 -6.07 -13.31
CA HIS A 55 2.31 -6.31 -12.08
C HIS A 55 2.77 -5.01 -11.44
N THR A 56 2.45 -4.85 -10.15
CA THR A 56 2.86 -3.70 -9.34
C THR A 56 4.21 -3.94 -8.67
N GLY A 57 4.50 -5.19 -8.31
CA GLY A 57 5.75 -5.51 -7.61
C GLY A 57 5.90 -6.98 -7.29
N LEU A 58 6.77 -7.23 -6.32
CA LEU A 58 7.13 -8.55 -5.83
C LEU A 58 6.76 -8.70 -4.36
N SER A 59 6.33 -9.90 -3.99
CA SER A 59 5.97 -10.27 -2.62
C SER A 59 6.66 -11.57 -2.22
N LEU A 60 7.37 -11.57 -1.10
CA LEU A 60 8.02 -12.75 -0.54
C LEU A 60 7.32 -13.13 0.77
N SER A 61 6.64 -14.27 0.75
CA SER A 61 6.08 -14.86 1.96
C SER A 61 7.19 -15.52 2.80
N ARG A 62 6.93 -15.65 4.11
CA ARG A 62 7.81 -16.38 5.02
C ARG A 62 7.97 -17.85 4.61
N ALA A 63 6.91 -18.48 4.09
CA ALA A 63 6.96 -19.84 3.58
C ALA A 63 7.91 -19.96 2.39
N ASN A 64 7.82 -19.05 1.42
CA ASN A 64 8.70 -19.03 0.25
C ASN A 64 10.15 -18.79 0.67
N PHE A 65 10.39 -17.87 1.61
CA PHE A 65 11.73 -17.64 2.15
C PHE A 65 12.33 -18.91 2.81
N VAL A 66 11.57 -19.60 3.65
CA VAL A 66 12.02 -20.83 4.34
C VAL A 66 12.29 -21.96 3.35
N GLN A 67 11.52 -22.06 2.27
CA GLN A 67 11.66 -23.08 1.24
C GLN A 67 12.69 -22.72 0.15
N GLY A 68 13.29 -21.51 0.21
CA GLY A 68 14.20 -21.02 -0.83
C GLY A 68 13.50 -20.71 -2.16
N ALA A 69 12.17 -20.54 -2.15
CA ALA A 69 11.38 -20.16 -3.31
C ALA A 69 11.50 -18.64 -3.59
N PRO A 70 11.44 -18.22 -4.87
CA PRO A 70 11.56 -16.81 -5.23
C PRO A 70 10.34 -16.00 -4.77
N PRO A 71 10.46 -14.65 -4.70
CA PRO A 71 9.31 -13.76 -4.56
C PRO A 71 8.33 -13.91 -5.74
N GLU A 72 7.06 -13.73 -5.45
CA GLU A 72 5.97 -13.83 -6.42
C GLU A 72 5.60 -12.45 -6.98
N TRP A 73 5.23 -12.42 -8.25
CA TRP A 73 4.68 -11.22 -8.87
C TRP A 73 3.28 -10.96 -8.36
N VAL A 74 3.01 -9.72 -7.97
CA VAL A 74 1.71 -9.29 -7.47
C VAL A 74 1.16 -8.11 -8.25
N LYS A 75 -0.16 -7.96 -8.21
CA LYS A 75 -0.89 -6.91 -8.93
C LYS A 75 -1.69 -5.98 -8.01
N GLY A 76 -1.70 -6.25 -6.71
CA GLY A 76 -2.30 -5.38 -5.72
C GLY A 76 -1.35 -4.27 -5.26
N ALA A 77 -1.90 -3.17 -4.78
CA ALA A 77 -1.17 -2.19 -4.00
C ALA A 77 -2.02 -1.69 -2.84
N ARG A 78 -1.36 -1.52 -1.70
CA ARG A 78 -1.94 -0.93 -0.51
C ARG A 78 -1.31 0.44 -0.25
N VAL A 79 -2.15 1.40 0.08
CA VAL A 79 -1.77 2.77 0.44
C VAL A 79 -2.32 3.05 1.82
N ILE A 80 -1.45 3.50 2.72
CA ILE A 80 -1.86 4.01 4.03
C ILE A 80 -1.77 5.53 3.99
N LEU A 81 -2.91 6.19 4.10
CA LEU A 81 -3.00 7.64 4.24
C LEU A 81 -3.00 8.04 5.70
N LYS A 82 -2.41 9.19 6.01
CA LYS A 82 -2.46 9.84 7.32
C LYS A 82 -3.02 11.24 7.14
N ARG A 83 -3.97 11.64 7.99
CA ARG A 83 -4.49 13.02 7.95
C ARG A 83 -3.38 14.01 8.20
N ASP A 84 -3.42 15.08 7.43
CA ASP A 84 -2.55 16.22 7.60
C ASP A 84 -3.29 17.48 7.13
N PRO A 85 -3.87 18.25 8.06
CA PRO A 85 -4.53 19.52 7.72
C PRO A 85 -3.61 20.56 7.08
N SER A 86 -2.29 20.39 7.16
CA SER A 86 -1.32 21.28 6.50
C SER A 86 -1.03 20.90 5.05
N ALA A 87 -1.43 19.70 4.62
CA ALA A 87 -1.27 19.26 3.24
C ALA A 87 -2.46 19.75 2.38
N GLU A 88 -2.20 20.06 1.12
CA GLU A 88 -3.22 20.55 0.17
C GLU A 88 -4.44 19.63 0.07
N MET A 89 -4.20 18.31 0.03
CA MET A 89 -5.26 17.29 -0.05
C MET A 89 -5.86 16.93 1.32
N GLY A 90 -5.40 17.52 2.41
CA GLY A 90 -5.80 17.18 3.79
C GLY A 90 -5.22 15.87 4.33
N TYR A 91 -4.33 15.22 3.57
CA TYR A 91 -3.63 14.00 3.96
C TYR A 91 -2.26 13.88 3.30
N ARG A 92 -1.44 12.95 3.80
CA ARG A 92 -0.21 12.47 3.15
C ARG A 92 -0.22 10.95 3.06
N VAL A 93 0.47 10.42 2.06
CA VAL A 93 0.81 9.00 2.00
C VAL A 93 1.82 8.71 3.11
N LEU A 94 1.46 7.83 4.05
CA LEU A 94 2.34 7.37 5.12
C LEU A 94 3.28 6.26 4.62
N THR A 95 2.72 5.32 3.85
CA THR A 95 3.46 4.25 3.19
C THR A 95 2.60 3.65 2.07
N SER A 96 3.26 3.07 1.08
CA SER A 96 2.61 2.26 0.06
C SER A 96 3.49 1.06 -0.27
N TYR A 97 2.86 -0.09 -0.53
CA TYR A 97 3.56 -1.33 -0.86
C TYR A 97 2.65 -2.28 -1.66
N PRO A 98 3.23 -3.13 -2.53
CA PRO A 98 2.47 -4.16 -3.22
C PRO A 98 1.86 -5.17 -2.26
N VAL A 99 0.72 -5.75 -2.64
CA VAL A 99 0.06 -6.83 -1.90
C VAL A 99 -0.36 -7.95 -2.86
N PRO A 100 -0.31 -9.22 -2.42
CA PRO A 100 -0.83 -10.37 -3.18
C PRO A 100 -2.27 -10.22 -3.62
#